data_AF-A0A528EEN9-F1
#
_entry.id   AF-A0A528EEN9-F1
#
_cell.length_a   1.000
_cell.length_b   1.000
_cell.length_c   1.000
_cell.angle_alpha   90.00
_cell.angle_beta   90.00
_cell.angle_gamma   90.00
#
_symmetry.space_group_name_H-M   'P 1'
#
loop_
_entity.id
_entity.type
_entity.pdbx_description
1 polymer ?
#
loop_
_entity_poly.entity_id
_entity_poly.type
_entity_poly.pdbx_seq_one_letter_code
_entity_poly.pdbx_strand_id
1 'polypeptide(L)'
;MSGVNEIRSAFLDYFRKEGHEVVASSPLVPRNDPTLMFTNAGMVQFKNVFTGLESRPYSRATTSQKCVRAGGKHNDLDNVGYTARHHTFFEML
;
A
#
# COMPACT_ATOMS: atom_id res chain seq x y z
N MET A 1 8.35 24.33 2.56
CA MET A 1 7.28 23.31 2.66
C MET A 1 7.83 22.06 2.02
N SER A 2 7.91 20.94 2.73
CA SER A 2 8.30 19.70 2.08
C SER A 2 7.17 19.24 1.16
N GLY A 3 7.51 18.87 -0.08
CA GLY A 3 6.52 18.37 -1.04
C GLY A 3 6.03 16.96 -0.66
N VAL A 4 4.83 16.57 -1.11
CA VAL A 4 4.31 15.20 -0.88
C VAL A 4 5.28 14.13 -1.40
N ASN A 5 5.95 14.41 -2.52
CA ASN A 5 6.99 13.55 -3.07
C ASN A 5 8.20 13.43 -2.13
N GLU A 6 8.60 14.50 -1.44
CA GLU A 6 9.72 14.48 -0.50
C GLU A 6 9.37 13.69 0.76
N ILE A 7 8.14 13.80 1.26
CA ILE A 7 7.66 12.99 2.39
C ILE A 7 7.68 11.50 2.03
N ARG A 8 7.19 11.15 0.82
CA ARG A 8 7.25 9.77 0.30
C ARG A 8 8.68 9.26 0.24
N SER A 9 9.58 10.03 -0.37
CA SER A 9 11.00 9.66 -0.46
C SER A 9 11.64 9.52 0.91
N ALA A 10 11.39 10.46 1.83
CA ALA A 10 11.94 10.41 3.18
C ALA A 10 11.52 9.16 3.96
N PHE A 11 10.26 8.73 3.84
CA PHE A 11 9.78 7.49 4.45
C PHE A 11 10.50 6.26 3.90
N LEU A 12 10.58 6.12 2.56
CA LEU A 12 11.24 4.99 1.92
C LEU A 12 12.75 4.98 2.21
N ASP A 13 13.38 6.15 2.18
CA ASP A 13 14.81 6.32 2.44
C ASP A 13 15.17 6.00 3.89
N TYR A 14 14.31 6.38 4.85
CA TYR A 14 14.46 6.01 6.25
C TYR A 14 14.48 4.48 6.40
N PHE A 15 13.46 3.79 5.90
CA PHE A 15 13.38 2.34 6.03
C PHE A 15 14.46 1.60 5.24
N ARG A 16 14.90 2.15 4.10
CA ARG A 16 16.07 1.64 3.36
C ARG A 16 17.33 1.69 4.21
N LYS A 17 17.58 2.80 4.91
CA LYS A 17 18.73 2.93 5.84
C LYS A 17 18.65 1.94 7.00
N GLU A 18 17.44 1.63 7.46
CA GLU A 18 17.17 0.60 8.45
C GLU A 18 17.18 -0.84 7.88
N GLY A 19 17.63 -1.05 6.64
CA GLY A 19 17.81 -2.37 6.03
C GLY A 19 16.53 -3.02 5.51
N HIS A 20 15.50 -2.24 5.16
CA HIS A 20 14.32 -2.76 4.44
C HIS A 20 14.53 -2.69 2.93
N GLU A 21 14.10 -3.73 2.22
CA GLU A 21 14.01 -3.71 0.77
C GLU A 21 12.92 -2.73 0.33
N VAL A 22 13.27 -1.79 -0.55
CA VAL A 22 12.27 -0.85 -1.10
C VAL A 22 11.58 -1.51 -2.28
N VAL A 23 10.35 -1.96 -2.06
CA VAL A 23 9.55 -2.67 -3.06
C VAL A 23 8.60 -1.70 -3.76
N ALA A 24 8.46 -1.85 -5.07
CA ALA A 24 7.54 -1.04 -5.85
C ALA A 24 6.08 -1.27 -5.43
N SER A 25 5.24 -0.24 -5.58
CA SER A 25 3.79 -0.38 -5.48
C SER A 25 3.30 -1.46 -6.45
N SER A 26 2.55 -2.42 -5.93
CA SER A 26 1.82 -3.36 -6.77
C SER A 26 0.69 -2.68 -7.57
N PRO A 27 0.19 -3.30 -8.64
CA PRO A 27 -0.97 -2.81 -9.38
C PRO A 27 -2.21 -2.65 -8.49
N LEU A 28 -3.15 -1.79 -8.93
CA LEU A 28 -4.42 -1.59 -8.24
C LEU A 28 -5.34 -2.81 -8.30
N VAL A 29 -5.23 -3.62 -9.35
CA VAL A 29 -5.98 -4.88 -9.49
C VAL A 29 -5.06 -6.04 -9.10
N PRO A 30 -5.36 -6.78 -8.01
CA PRO A 30 -4.58 -7.92 -7.60
C PRO A 30 -4.61 -9.03 -8.65
N ARG A 31 -3.46 -9.66 -8.94
CA ARG A 31 -3.40 -10.75 -9.93
C ARG A 31 -3.83 -12.12 -9.37
N ASN A 32 -3.64 -12.33 -8.06
CA ASN A 32 -3.70 -13.65 -7.44
C ASN A 32 -4.73 -13.73 -6.29
N ASP A 33 -5.67 -12.78 -6.21
CA ASP A 33 -6.72 -12.81 -5.19
C ASP A 33 -8.07 -12.42 -5.79
N PRO A 34 -8.91 -13.39 -6.17
CA PRO A 34 -10.22 -13.12 -6.78
C PRO A 34 -11.23 -12.53 -5.79
N THR A 35 -10.93 -12.50 -4.49
CA THR A 35 -11.82 -11.94 -3.46
C THR A 35 -11.62 -10.44 -3.25
N LEU A 36 -10.51 -9.89 -3.74
CA LEU A 36 -10.17 -8.47 -3.65
C LEU A 36 -10.40 -7.78 -4.99
N MET A 37 -11.35 -6.84 -5.01
CA MET A 37 -11.62 -6.02 -6.20
C MET A 37 -10.47 -5.05 -6.50
N PHE A 38 -9.92 -4.41 -5.46
CA PHE A 38 -8.77 -3.50 -5.57
C PHE A 38 -7.80 -3.67 -4.40
N THR A 39 -6.53 -3.34 -4.64
CA THR A 39 -5.51 -3.20 -3.60
C THR A 39 -5.89 -2.04 -2.68
N ASN A 40 -6.27 -2.35 -1.44
CA ASN A 40 -6.74 -1.37 -0.44
C ASN A 40 -5.71 -1.07 0.67
N ALA A 41 -4.60 -1.80 0.68
CA ALA A 41 -3.52 -1.70 1.66
C ALA A 41 -2.17 -2.16 1.08
N GLY A 42 -1.07 -1.66 1.67
CA GLY A 42 0.30 -2.05 1.30
C GLY A 42 0.60 -3.54 1.46
N MET A 43 -0.02 -4.19 2.46
CA MET A 43 0.24 -5.61 2.77
C MET A 43 -0.30 -6.60 1.74
N VAL A 44 -1.20 -6.20 0.84
CA VAL A 44 -1.89 -7.12 -0.09
C VAL A 44 -0.88 -7.89 -0.96
N GLN A 45 0.16 -7.23 -1.46
CA GLN A 45 1.20 -7.88 -2.26
C GLN A 45 2.13 -8.82 -1.46
N PHE A 46 2.08 -8.75 -0.13
CA PHE A 46 2.86 -9.58 0.79
C PHE A 46 2.00 -10.62 1.51
N LYS A 47 0.70 -10.74 1.17
CA LYS A 47 -0.23 -11.66 1.83
C LYS A 47 0.31 -13.09 1.89
N ASN A 48 0.80 -13.62 0.77
CA ASN A 48 1.36 -14.97 0.71
C ASN A 48 2.68 -15.11 1.49
N VAL A 49 3.45 -14.03 1.62
CA VAL A 49 4.65 -14.01 2.46
C VAL A 49 4.26 -14.11 3.93
N PHE A 50 3.25 -13.35 4.37
CA PHE A 50 2.74 -13.41 5.74
C PHE A 50 2.10 -14.74 6.10
N THR A 51 1.47 -15.42 5.14
CA THR A 51 0.89 -16.76 5.36
C THR A 51 1.87 -17.91 5.13
N GLY A 52 3.14 -17.62 4.78
CA GLY A 52 4.17 -18.62 4.53
C GLY A 52 4.01 -19.41 3.23
N LEU A 53 3.10 -19.00 2.35
CA LEU A 53 2.89 -19.60 1.01
C LEU A 53 3.94 -19.16 -0.01
N GLU A 54 4.62 -18.04 0.26
CA GLU A 54 5.66 -17.48 -0.59
C GLU A 54 6.84 -17.04 0.28
N SER A 55 8.07 -17.24 -0.19
CA SER A 55 9.27 -16.69 0.44
C SER A 55 9.90 -15.62 -0.45
N ARG A 56 10.58 -14.67 0.19
CA ARG A 56 11.31 -13.60 -0.48
C ARG A 56 12.78 -13.63 -0.03
N PRO A 57 13.72 -13.15 -0.86
CA PRO A 57 15.14 -13.08 -0.48
C PRO A 57 15.43 -12.02 0.60
N TYR A 58 14.41 -11.31 1.08
CA TYR A 58 14.47 -10.30 2.12
C TYR A 58 13.43 -10.61 3.22
N SER A 59 13.77 -10.29 4.46
CA SER A 59 12.90 -10.43 5.63
C SER A 59 12.20 -9.13 6.04
N ARG A 60 12.59 -8.00 5.44
CA ARG A 60 12.09 -6.65 5.73
C ARG A 60 11.84 -5.92 4.42
N ALA A 61 10.68 -5.28 4.28
CA ALA A 61 10.31 -4.52 3.10
C ALA A 61 9.58 -3.22 3.48
N THR A 62 9.66 -2.22 2.62
CA THR A 62 8.94 -0.94 2.73
C THR A 62 8.42 -0.52 1.35
N THR A 63 7.27 0.15 1.30
CA THR A 63 6.60 0.52 0.04
C THR A 63 5.86 1.84 0.16
N SER A 64 5.53 2.49 -0.96
CA SER A 64 4.45 3.47 -1.05
C SER A 64 3.38 2.89 -1.97
N GLN A 65 2.38 2.22 -1.40
CA GLN A 65 1.38 1.49 -2.17
C GLN A 65 0.23 2.41 -2.57
N LYS A 66 -0.09 2.43 -3.87
CA LYS A 66 -1.33 3.01 -4.38
C LYS A 66 -2.52 2.14 -3.94
N CYS A 67 -3.48 2.74 -3.25
CA CYS A 67 -4.62 2.08 -2.65
C CYS A 67 -5.93 2.64 -3.21
N VAL A 68 -6.93 1.77 -3.37
CA VAL A 68 -8.32 2.17 -3.64
C VAL A 68 -9.24 1.57 -2.57
N ARG A 69 -10.06 2.43 -1.95
CA ARG A 69 -11.12 2.06 -1.00
C ARG A 69 -12.48 2.54 -1.51
N ALA A 70 -12.97 1.86 -2.53
CA ALA A 70 -14.22 2.19 -3.21
C ALA A 70 -15.13 0.95 -3.39
N GLY A 71 -15.01 -0.05 -2.52
CA GLY A 71 -15.82 -1.27 -2.60
C GLY A 71 -15.37 -2.39 -1.66
N GLY A 72 -16.26 -3.35 -1.43
CA GLY A 72 -16.04 -4.46 -0.51
C GLY A 72 -16.01 -4.03 0.96
N LYS A 73 -15.21 -4.73 1.78
CA LYS A 73 -15.12 -4.50 3.23
C LYS A 73 -14.56 -3.11 3.61
N HIS A 74 -13.70 -2.53 2.77
CA HIS A 74 -13.09 -1.22 3.00
C HIS A 74 -13.57 -0.26 1.91
N ASN A 75 -14.62 0.49 2.24
CA ASN A 75 -15.28 1.42 1.32
C ASN A 75 -15.40 2.80 1.96
N ASP A 76 -14.73 3.78 1.38
CA ASP A 76 -14.74 5.17 1.83
C ASP A 76 -15.60 6.07 0.92
N LEU A 77 -16.26 5.51 -0.10
CA LEU A 77 -16.96 6.27 -1.14
C LEU A 77 -17.99 7.26 -0.56
N ASP A 78 -18.77 6.84 0.45
CA ASP A 78 -19.80 7.67 1.07
C ASP A 78 -19.21 8.76 2.00
N ASN A 79 -17.94 8.64 2.38
CA ASN A 79 -17.25 9.61 3.25
C ASN A 79 -16.48 10.68 2.48
N VAL A 80 -16.17 10.43 1.20
CA VAL A 80 -15.43 11.36 0.34
C VAL A 80 -16.30 12.58 0.05
N GLY A 81 -15.72 13.78 0.23
CA GLY A 81 -16.42 15.06 0.06
C GLY A 81 -17.15 15.54 1.31
N TYR A 82 -17.40 14.66 2.29
CA TYR A 82 -18.02 15.02 3.58
C TYR A 82 -17.01 15.22 4.71
N THR A 83 -15.78 14.77 4.51
CA THR A 83 -14.73 14.82 5.53
C THR A 83 -13.39 15.22 4.93
N ALA A 84 -12.51 15.78 5.74
CA ALA A 84 -11.19 16.26 5.32
C ALA A 84 -10.11 15.15 5.20
N ARG A 85 -10.46 13.88 5.41
CA ARG A 85 -9.47 12.78 5.55
C ARG A 85 -9.75 11.52 4.73
N HIS A 86 -10.92 11.40 4.12
CA HIS A 86 -11.27 10.22 3.34
C HIS A 86 -11.05 10.48 1.85
N HIS A 87 -10.37 9.53 1.22
CA HIS A 87 -10.11 9.50 -0.21
C HIS A 87 -10.47 8.12 -0.74
N THR A 88 -10.94 8.04 -1.99
CA THR A 88 -11.07 6.76 -2.68
C THR A 88 -9.71 6.24 -3.10
N PHE A 89 -8.88 7.07 -3.73
CA PHE A 89 -7.50 6.77 -4.11
C PHE A 89 -6.52 7.53 -3.20
N PHE A 90 -5.56 6.80 -2.64
CA PHE A 90 -4.52 7.36 -1.78
C PHE A 90 -3.25 6.50 -1.80
N GLU A 91 -2.16 7.01 -1.24
CA GLU A 91 -0.95 6.21 -1.00
C GLU A 91 -0.86 5.80 0.46
N MET A 92 -0.54 4.53 0.69
CA MET A 92 -0.21 3.98 2.00
C MET A 92 1.30 3.72 2.04
N LEU A 93 1.98 4.49 2.88
CA LEU A 93 3.39 4.31 3.24
C LEU A 93 3.51 3.16 4.24
#